data_AF-A0A2U2N6W0-F1
#
_entry.id   AF-A0A2U2N6W0-F1
#
_cell.length_a   1.000
_cell.length_b   1.000
_cell.length_c   1.000
_cell.angle_alpha   90.00
_cell.angle_beta   90.00
_cell.angle_gamma   90.00
#
_symmetry.space_group_name_H-M   'P 1'
#
loop_
_entity.id
_entity.type
_entity.pdbx_description
1 polymer ?
#
loop_
_entity_poly.entity_id
_entity_poly.type
_entity_poly.pdbx_seq_one_letter_code
_entity_poly.pdbx_strand_id
1 'polypeptide(L)'
;MNLDTLQLFVPACFALNLAPGPSNLLALNHGTRYGCRSAVLAGFGRLAAFSGMLALAVVGLAGVLQASEALFLAVKLLGAGYLVYLACQLWRLPPREPGEPAPGGQGLLGLARREFMLAAGNPKAIVIFTAFLPQFVHAGAPVLPQLALLGGLFLVLEWLAIAAYAVLGARLAHWLRRPASQRLFSRACAGLLGWAALVLLLSRRHT
;
A
#
# COMPACT_ATOMS: atom_id res chain seq x y z
N MET A 1 -14.35 20.29 7.18
CA MET A 1 -14.11 18.94 7.72
C MET A 1 -14.04 19.07 9.23
N ASN A 2 -14.83 18.30 9.98
CA ASN A 2 -14.89 18.44 11.44
C ASN A 2 -13.70 17.73 12.12
N LEU A 3 -13.30 18.22 13.29
CA LEU A 3 -12.22 17.61 14.10
C LEU A 3 -12.54 16.15 14.44
N ASP A 4 -13.80 15.85 14.74
CA ASP A 4 -14.27 14.50 15.09
C ASP A 4 -14.01 13.49 13.96
N THR A 5 -14.18 13.91 12.70
CA THR A 5 -13.89 13.08 11.53
C THR A 5 -12.40 12.75 11.45
N LEU A 6 -11.52 13.72 11.75
CA LEU A 6 -10.07 13.50 11.76
C LEU A 6 -9.62 12.60 12.92
N GLN A 7 -10.23 12.75 14.10
CA GLN A 7 -9.95 11.92 15.27
C GLN A 7 -10.28 10.45 15.04
N LEU A 8 -11.30 10.14 14.23
CA LEU A 8 -11.63 8.78 13.82
C LEU A 8 -10.75 8.31 12.65
N PHE A 9 -10.53 9.18 11.66
CA PHE A 9 -9.79 8.85 10.46
C PHE A 9 -8.33 8.48 10.75
N VAL A 10 -7.61 9.30 11.51
CA VAL A 10 -6.16 9.13 11.75
C VAL A 10 -5.81 7.75 12.35
N PRO A 11 -6.39 7.32 13.48
CA PRO A 11 -6.06 6.01 14.07
C PRO A 11 -6.51 4.84 13.18
N ALA A 12 -7.69 4.92 12.55
CA ALA A 12 -8.16 3.88 11.66
C ALA A 12 -7.28 3.76 10.40
N CYS A 13 -6.93 4.88 9.78
CA CYS A 13 -6.03 4.96 8.64
C CYS A 13 -4.64 4.43 9.00
N PHE A 14 -4.11 4.82 10.16
CA PHE A 14 -2.80 4.35 10.58
C PHE A 14 -2.79 2.85 10.88
N ALA A 15 -3.86 2.31 11.48
CA ALA A 15 -4.02 0.87 11.67
C ALA A 15 -4.06 0.11 10.34
N LEU A 16 -4.78 0.63 9.33
CA LEU A 16 -4.80 0.07 7.98
C LEU A 16 -3.41 0.10 7.31
N ASN A 17 -2.67 1.20 7.49
CA ASN A 17 -1.30 1.34 6.96
C ASN A 17 -0.32 0.40 7.67
N LEU A 18 -0.47 0.19 8.97
CA LEU A 18 0.30 -0.78 9.74
C LEU A 18 -0.07 -2.24 9.45
N ALA A 19 -1.27 -2.50 8.93
CA ALA A 19 -1.71 -3.87 8.67
C ALA A 19 -0.70 -4.61 7.76
N PRO A 20 -0.23 -5.81 8.18
CA PRO A 20 0.83 -6.51 7.48
C PRO A 20 0.40 -6.85 6.06
N GLY A 21 1.24 -6.50 5.09
CA GLY A 21 0.98 -6.74 3.68
C GLY A 21 2.27 -6.70 2.86
N PRO A 22 2.22 -7.04 1.57
CA PRO A 22 3.42 -7.17 0.72
C PRO A 22 4.33 -5.94 0.78
N SER A 23 3.76 -4.73 0.69
CA SER A 23 4.50 -3.47 0.73
C SER A 23 5.19 -3.21 2.07
N ASN A 24 4.58 -3.58 3.20
CA ASN A 24 5.18 -3.44 4.53
C ASN A 24 6.26 -4.48 4.79
N LEU A 25 6.07 -5.70 4.27
CA LEU A 25 7.09 -6.75 4.31
C LEU A 25 8.31 -6.39 3.45
N LEU A 26 8.11 -5.70 2.32
CA LEU A 26 9.20 -5.17 1.51
C LEU A 26 9.99 -4.10 2.26
N ALA A 27 9.30 -3.15 2.91
CA ALA A 27 9.95 -2.13 3.75
C ALA A 27 10.74 -2.75 4.92
N LEU A 28 10.18 -3.79 5.57
CA LEU A 28 10.88 -4.58 6.58
C LEU A 28 12.15 -5.22 6.00
N ASN A 29 12.04 -5.84 4.82
CA ASN A 29 13.17 -6.48 4.13
C ASN A 29 14.26 -5.45 3.81
N HIS A 30 13.88 -4.29 3.28
CA HIS A 30 14.80 -3.19 3.04
C HIS A 30 15.48 -2.72 4.32
N GLY A 31 14.74 -2.61 5.44
CA GLY A 31 15.30 -2.30 6.75
C GLY A 31 16.31 -3.33 7.23
N THR A 32 16.02 -4.63 7.08
CA THR A 32 16.93 -5.72 7.48
C THR A 32 18.21 -5.78 6.64
N ARG A 33 18.13 -5.44 5.34
CA ARG A 33 19.23 -5.66 4.37
C ARG A 33 20.07 -4.42 4.10
N TYR A 34 19.45 -3.24 4.06
CA TYR A 34 20.08 -1.98 3.62
C TYR A 34 20.01 -0.88 4.68
N GLY A 35 19.46 -1.19 5.86
CA GLY A 35 19.32 -0.27 6.98
C GLY A 35 18.11 0.65 6.89
N CYS A 36 17.81 1.31 8.02
CA CYS A 36 16.61 2.12 8.17
C CYS A 36 16.56 3.30 7.17
N ARG A 37 17.68 4.02 6.99
CA ARG A 37 17.73 5.20 6.12
C ARG A 37 17.40 4.85 4.67
N SER A 38 18.05 3.82 4.13
CA SER A 38 17.84 3.37 2.75
C SER A 38 16.40 2.87 2.53
N ALA A 39 15.83 2.18 3.52
CA ALA A 39 14.45 1.70 3.46
C ALA A 39 13.41 2.82 3.48
N VAL A 40 13.58 3.82 4.35
CA VAL A 40 12.69 5.00 4.41
C VAL A 40 12.78 5.80 3.12
N LEU A 41 13.99 6.03 2.60
CA LEU A 41 14.18 6.74 1.34
C LEU A 41 13.63 5.96 0.14
N ALA A 42 13.78 4.63 0.11
CA ALA A 42 13.17 3.79 -0.92
C ALA A 42 11.64 3.86 -0.87
N GLY A 43 11.08 4.04 0.33
CA GLY A 43 9.65 4.20 0.57
C GLY A 43 8.99 5.35 -0.19
N PHE A 44 9.73 6.37 -0.62
CA PHE A 44 9.19 7.40 -1.51
C PHE A 44 8.72 6.84 -2.85
N GLY A 45 9.28 5.73 -3.33
CA GLY A 45 8.76 5.03 -4.50
C GLY A 45 7.35 4.48 -4.27
N ARG A 46 7.08 3.92 -3.08
CA ARG A 46 5.73 3.50 -2.68
C ARG A 46 4.77 4.69 -2.59
N LEU A 47 5.20 5.79 -1.98
CA LEU A 47 4.39 7.00 -1.89
C LEU A 47 4.04 7.55 -3.27
N ALA A 48 4.97 7.56 -4.23
CA ALA A 48 4.70 8.00 -5.59
C ALA A 48 3.61 7.13 -6.27
N ALA A 49 3.67 5.81 -6.11
CA ALA A 49 2.63 4.91 -6.63
C ALA A 49 1.27 5.19 -5.97
N PHE A 50 1.24 5.39 -4.66
CA PHE A 50 0.02 5.66 -3.91
C PHE A 50 -0.57 7.03 -4.25
N SER A 51 0.25 8.06 -4.44
CA SER A 51 -0.20 9.37 -4.92
C SER A 51 -0.86 9.27 -6.29
N GLY A 52 -0.30 8.48 -7.21
CA GLY A 52 -0.92 8.23 -8.52
C GLY A 52 -2.27 7.52 -8.42
N MET A 53 -2.35 6.45 -7.60
CA MET A 53 -3.62 5.76 -7.35
C MET A 53 -4.65 6.64 -6.64
N LEU A 54 -4.22 7.48 -5.70
CA LEU A 54 -5.08 8.43 -5.02
C LEU A 54 -5.63 9.45 -6.02
N ALA A 55 -4.79 10.01 -6.90
CA ALA A 55 -5.25 10.92 -7.94
C ALA A 55 -6.29 10.26 -8.86
N LEU A 56 -6.04 9.01 -9.29
CA LEU A 56 -7.01 8.24 -10.08
C LEU A 56 -8.31 7.98 -9.32
N ALA A 57 -8.23 7.65 -8.02
CA ALA A 57 -9.40 7.42 -7.19
C ALA A 57 -10.22 8.71 -7.00
N VAL A 58 -9.57 9.85 -6.77
CA VAL A 58 -10.21 11.16 -6.64
C VAL A 58 -10.88 11.58 -7.94
N VAL A 59 -10.19 11.44 -9.09
CA VAL A 59 -10.76 11.71 -10.41
C VAL A 59 -11.93 10.78 -10.71
N GLY A 60 -11.80 9.48 -10.40
CA GLY A 60 -12.87 8.50 -10.57
C GLY A 60 -14.10 8.81 -9.73
N LEU A 61 -13.92 9.13 -8.44
CA LEU A 61 -15.02 9.51 -7.55
C LEU A 61 -15.67 10.83 -7.96
N ALA A 62 -14.87 11.83 -8.32
CA ALA A 62 -15.38 13.12 -8.81
C ALA A 62 -16.12 12.97 -10.15
N GLY A 63 -15.64 12.10 -11.04
CA GLY A 63 -16.26 11.81 -12.33
C GLY A 63 -17.58 11.06 -12.21
N VAL A 64 -17.73 10.18 -11.22
CA VAL A 64 -19.02 9.53 -10.89
C VAL A 64 -20.03 10.56 -10.36
N LEU A 65 -19.58 11.56 -9.58
CA LEU A 65 -20.45 12.62 -9.05
C LEU A 65 -20.81 13.70 -10.07
N GLN A 66 -20.00 13.91 -11.12
CA GLN A 66 -20.24 14.93 -12.15
C GLN A 66 -20.82 14.40 -13.47
N ALA A 67 -21.01 13.08 -13.61
CA ALA A 67 -21.66 12.42 -14.75
C ALA A 67 -21.24 12.93 -16.15
N SER A 68 -20.15 12.34 -16.66
CA SER A 68 -19.99 12.12 -18.11
C SER A 68 -19.65 10.65 -18.33
N GLU A 69 -20.49 9.97 -19.12
CA GLU A 69 -20.33 8.56 -19.51
C GLU A 69 -18.95 8.30 -20.13
N ALA A 70 -18.43 9.28 -20.88
CA ALA A 70 -17.11 9.23 -21.51
C ALA A 70 -15.96 9.27 -20.49
N LEU A 71 -16.08 10.08 -19.42
CA LEU A 71 -15.05 10.17 -18.38
C LEU A 71 -15.00 8.87 -17.55
N PHE A 72 -16.18 8.30 -17.25
CA PHE A 72 -16.28 7.01 -16.58
C PHE A 72 -15.65 5.87 -17.42
N LEU A 73 -15.95 5.84 -18.72
CA LEU A 73 -15.36 4.86 -19.65
C LEU A 73 -13.84 5.03 -19.77
N ALA A 74 -13.35 6.26 -19.89
CA ALA A 74 -11.91 6.55 -19.98
C ALA A 74 -11.16 6.09 -18.72
N VAL A 75 -11.69 6.38 -17.52
CA VAL A 75 -11.11 5.91 -16.25
C VAL A 75 -11.13 4.38 -16.16
N LYS A 76 -12.23 3.74 -16.59
CA LYS A 76 -12.36 2.28 -16.60
C LYS A 76 -11.35 1.63 -17.55
N LEU A 77 -11.14 2.20 -18.74
CA LEU A 77 -10.16 1.72 -19.71
C LEU A 77 -8.72 1.93 -19.23
N LEU A 78 -8.41 3.08 -18.61
CA LEU A 78 -7.11 3.34 -18.00
C LEU A 78 -6.81 2.36 -16.86
N GLY A 79 -7.79 2.13 -15.97
CA GLY A 79 -7.66 1.15 -14.89
C GLY A 79 -7.46 -0.28 -15.40
N ALA A 80 -8.22 -0.69 -16.43
CA ALA A 80 -8.07 -2.00 -17.06
C ALA A 80 -6.68 -2.16 -17.73
N GLY A 81 -6.25 -1.16 -18.50
CA GLY A 81 -4.92 -1.16 -19.12
C GLY A 81 -3.78 -1.22 -18.10
N TYR A 82 -3.94 -0.52 -16.97
CA TYR A 82 -3.00 -0.55 -15.87
C TYR A 82 -2.93 -1.93 -15.18
N LEU A 83 -4.07 -2.59 -14.95
CA LEU A 83 -4.11 -3.95 -14.42
C LEU A 83 -3.46 -4.97 -15.37
N VAL A 84 -3.66 -4.82 -16.69
CA VAL A 84 -2.99 -5.63 -17.71
C VAL A 84 -1.47 -5.39 -17.68
N TYR A 85 -1.05 -4.12 -17.59
CA TYR A 85 0.37 -3.77 -17.44
C TYR A 85 1.00 -4.43 -16.20
N LEU A 86 0.29 -4.39 -15.06
CA LEU A 86 0.73 -5.04 -13.82
C LEU A 86 0.81 -6.55 -13.96
N ALA A 87 -0.19 -7.20 -14.56
CA ALA A 87 -0.19 -8.63 -14.82
C ALA A 87 1.00 -9.03 -15.70
N CYS A 88 1.27 -8.28 -16.77
CA CYS A 88 2.44 -8.48 -17.63
C CYS A 88 3.76 -8.30 -16.86
N GLN A 89 3.84 -7.35 -15.94
CA GLN A 89 5.04 -7.13 -15.14
C GLN A 89 5.26 -8.26 -14.13
N LEU A 90 4.19 -8.76 -13.50
CA LEU A 90 4.23 -9.92 -12.60
C LEU A 90 4.66 -11.20 -13.34
N TRP A 91 4.17 -11.40 -14.56
CA TRP A 91 4.53 -12.55 -15.40
C TRP A 91 6.01 -12.52 -15.83
N ARG A 92 6.58 -11.32 -16.00
CA ARG A 92 7.97 -11.13 -16.46
C ARG A 92 8.99 -11.15 -15.32
N LEU A 93 8.57 -11.26 -14.07
CA LEU A 93 9.48 -11.36 -12.93
C LEU A 93 10.11 -12.76 -12.89
N PRO A 94 11.45 -12.88 -12.99
CA PRO A 94 12.10 -14.18 -12.91
C PRO A 94 11.88 -14.84 -11.53
N PRO A 95 11.69 -16.17 -11.48
CA PRO A 95 11.65 -16.91 -10.22
C PRO A 95 12.94 -16.66 -9.45
N ARG A 96 12.81 -16.28 -8.18
CA ARG A 96 13.97 -15.98 -7.34
C ARG A 96 14.55 -17.29 -6.81
N GLU A 97 15.72 -17.68 -7.32
CA GLU A 97 16.48 -18.84 -6.84
C GLU A 97 16.81 -18.70 -5.33
N PRO A 98 16.57 -19.72 -4.49
CA PRO A 98 16.91 -19.67 -3.08
C PRO A 98 18.43 -19.79 -2.91
N GLY A 99 19.11 -18.65 -2.75
CA GLY A 99 20.56 -18.59 -2.52
C GLY A 99 21.30 -17.57 -3.37
N GLU A 100 20.62 -16.92 -4.32
CA GLU A 100 21.23 -15.85 -5.10
C GLU A 100 21.70 -14.72 -4.17
N PRO A 101 22.98 -14.31 -4.23
CA PRO A 101 23.43 -13.14 -3.50
C PRO A 101 22.53 -11.97 -3.90
N ALA A 102 21.97 -11.27 -2.91
CA ALA A 102 21.24 -10.03 -3.19
C ALA A 102 22.17 -9.17 -4.07
N PRO A 103 21.70 -8.66 -5.23
CA PRO A 103 22.58 -7.96 -6.16
C PRO A 103 23.38 -6.93 -5.36
N GLY A 104 24.69 -7.11 -5.31
CA GLY A 104 25.58 -6.16 -4.67
C GLY A 104 25.31 -4.80 -5.28
N GLY A 105 25.00 -3.81 -4.44
CA GLY A 105 24.81 -2.43 -4.89
C GLY A 105 23.51 -2.15 -5.65
N GLN A 106 22.35 -2.57 -5.16
CA GLN A 106 21.13 -1.86 -5.56
C GLN A 106 21.17 -0.45 -4.99
N GLY A 107 21.45 0.53 -5.85
CA GLY A 107 21.32 1.94 -5.49
C GLY A 107 19.91 2.27 -5.03
N LEU A 108 19.76 3.36 -4.29
CA LEU A 108 18.48 3.80 -3.72
C LEU A 108 17.33 3.80 -4.74
N LEU A 109 17.62 4.17 -5.99
CA LEU A 109 16.67 4.18 -7.09
C LEU A 109 16.11 2.78 -7.42
N GLY A 110 16.93 1.73 -7.34
CA GLY A 110 16.50 0.36 -7.56
C GLY A 110 15.56 -0.14 -6.47
N LEU A 111 15.84 0.24 -5.21
CA LEU A 111 14.96 -0.05 -4.07
C LEU A 111 13.63 0.70 -4.19
N ALA A 112 13.69 2.00 -4.54
CA ALA A 112 12.50 2.81 -4.75
C ALA A 112 11.63 2.30 -5.91
N ARG A 113 12.25 1.84 -7.01
CA ARG A 113 11.53 1.22 -8.13
C ARG A 113 10.81 -0.06 -7.71
N ARG A 114 11.42 -0.88 -6.85
CA ARG A 114 10.75 -2.09 -6.30
C ARG A 114 9.57 -1.72 -5.40
N GLU A 115 9.74 -0.73 -4.53
CA GLU A 115 8.65 -0.20 -3.69
C GLU A 115 7.51 0.33 -4.57
N PHE A 116 7.83 1.10 -5.61
CA PHE A 116 6.85 1.61 -6.57
C PHE A 116 6.12 0.47 -7.27
N MET A 117 6.82 -0.49 -7.87
CA MET A 117 6.22 -1.58 -8.64
C MET A 117 5.35 -2.49 -7.78
N LEU A 118 5.81 -2.81 -6.56
CA LEU A 118 5.03 -3.62 -5.64
C LEU A 118 3.80 -2.87 -5.13
N ALA A 119 3.94 -1.59 -4.77
CA ALA A 119 2.84 -0.74 -4.35
C ALA A 119 1.82 -0.56 -5.47
N ALA A 120 2.30 -0.30 -6.69
CA ALA A 120 1.54 -0.20 -7.92
C ALA A 120 0.68 -1.45 -8.17
N GLY A 121 1.28 -2.64 -8.02
CA GLY A 121 0.59 -3.93 -8.20
C GLY A 121 -0.26 -4.39 -7.02
N ASN A 122 -0.19 -3.72 -5.87
CA ASN A 122 -0.89 -4.13 -4.67
C ASN A 122 -2.30 -3.51 -4.62
N PRO A 123 -3.37 -4.31 -4.76
CA PRO A 123 -4.74 -3.79 -4.76
C PRO A 123 -5.17 -3.21 -3.39
N LYS A 124 -4.37 -3.37 -2.33
CA LYS A 124 -4.69 -2.84 -1.00
C LYS A 124 -4.95 -1.33 -1.03
N ALA A 125 -4.10 -0.55 -1.69
CA ALA A 125 -4.22 0.90 -1.69
C ALA A 125 -5.47 1.38 -2.45
N ILE A 126 -5.74 0.82 -3.62
CA ILE A 126 -6.90 1.21 -4.42
C ILE A 126 -8.22 0.85 -3.74
N VAL A 127 -8.28 -0.28 -3.01
CA VAL A 127 -9.44 -0.64 -2.19
C VAL A 127 -9.63 0.33 -1.03
N ILE A 128 -8.56 0.72 -0.33
CA ILE A 128 -8.66 1.73 0.74
C ILE A 128 -9.14 3.07 0.17
N PHE A 129 -8.61 3.50 -0.98
CA PHE A 129 -9.00 4.79 -1.57
C PHE A 129 -10.43 4.83 -2.07
N THR A 130 -10.96 3.70 -2.55
CA THR A 130 -12.32 3.63 -3.08
C THR A 130 -13.36 3.25 -2.02
N ALA A 131 -13.00 2.50 -0.98
CA ALA A 131 -13.94 2.02 0.03
C ALA A 131 -13.84 2.76 1.37
N PHE A 132 -12.64 3.19 1.79
CA PHE A 132 -12.43 3.77 3.12
C PHE A 132 -12.43 5.30 3.09
N LEU A 133 -11.65 5.94 2.21
CA LEU A 133 -11.60 7.41 2.12
C LEU A 133 -12.98 8.09 1.97
N PRO A 134 -13.89 7.59 1.12
CA PRO A 134 -15.18 8.26 0.89
C PRO A 134 -16.09 8.28 2.13
N GLN A 135 -15.88 7.35 3.08
CA GLN A 135 -16.67 7.28 4.32
C GLN A 135 -16.44 8.49 5.23
N PHE A 136 -15.35 9.23 5.03
CA PHE A 136 -14.99 10.40 5.83
C PHE A 136 -15.26 11.73 5.09
N VAL A 137 -15.86 11.67 3.90
CA VAL A 137 -16.23 12.85 3.11
C VAL A 137 -17.63 13.31 3.48
N HIS A 138 -17.79 14.59 3.78
CA HIS A 138 -19.10 15.20 4.01
C HIS A 138 -19.73 15.64 2.69
N ALA A 139 -20.95 15.16 2.42
CA ALA A 139 -21.70 15.47 1.19
C ALA A 139 -22.14 16.94 1.08
N GLY A 140 -22.22 17.67 2.20
CA GLY A 140 -22.64 19.07 2.26
C GLY A 140 -21.56 20.10 1.91
N ALA A 141 -20.35 19.68 1.53
CA ALA A 141 -19.22 20.56 1.23
C ALA A 141 -18.45 20.06 -0.01
N PRO A 142 -17.60 20.90 -0.64
CA PRO A 142 -16.81 20.48 -1.79
C PRO A 142 -15.99 19.22 -1.50
N VAL A 143 -16.14 18.20 -2.34
CA VAL A 143 -15.56 16.86 -2.13
C VAL A 143 -14.06 16.84 -2.41
N LEU A 144 -13.59 17.55 -3.44
CA LEU A 144 -12.20 17.53 -3.90
C LEU A 144 -11.19 17.96 -2.81
N PRO A 145 -11.38 19.09 -2.10
CA PRO A 145 -10.48 19.52 -1.04
C PRO A 145 -10.45 18.54 0.15
N GLN A 146 -11.58 17.90 0.46
CA GLN A 146 -11.67 16.91 1.54
C GLN A 146 -10.88 15.66 1.20
N LEU A 147 -11.07 15.13 -0.02
CA LEU A 147 -10.32 13.96 -0.49
C LEU A 147 -8.81 14.25 -0.61
N ALA A 148 -8.42 15.44 -1.07
CA ALA A 148 -7.01 15.84 -1.13
C ALA A 148 -6.38 15.88 0.27
N LEU A 149 -7.09 16.41 1.27
CA LEU A 149 -6.63 16.45 2.65
C LEU A 149 -6.50 15.05 3.27
N LEU A 150 -7.55 14.22 3.14
CA LEU A 150 -7.56 12.84 3.64
C LEU A 150 -6.47 11.99 2.97
N GLY A 151 -6.31 12.15 1.66
CA GLY A 151 -5.27 11.47 0.90
C GLY A 151 -3.85 11.92 1.26
N GLY A 152 -3.65 13.21 1.48
CA GLY A 152 -2.38 13.74 1.99
C GLY A 152 -2.03 13.18 3.38
N LEU A 153 -3.00 13.15 4.29
CA LEU A 153 -2.84 12.53 5.61
C LEU A 153 -2.51 11.03 5.50
N PHE A 154 -3.21 10.31 4.61
CA PHE A 154 -2.92 8.91 4.34
C PHE A 154 -1.46 8.70 3.94
N LEU A 155 -0.90 9.52 3.04
CA LEU A 155 0.49 9.41 2.58
C LEU A 155 1.49 9.68 3.72
N VAL A 156 1.21 10.66 4.59
CA VAL A 156 2.05 10.94 5.77
C VAL A 156 2.02 9.76 6.74
N LEU A 157 0.84 9.24 7.04
CA LEU A 157 0.68 8.08 7.92
C LEU A 157 1.34 6.83 7.32
N GLU A 158 1.26 6.68 6.00
CA GLU A 158 1.92 5.58 5.29
C GLU A 158 3.44 5.70 5.38
N TRP A 159 4.00 6.91 5.27
CA TRP A 159 5.43 7.14 5.46
C TRP A 159 5.87 6.78 6.89
N LEU A 160 5.07 7.13 7.90
CA LEU A 160 5.34 6.71 9.29
C LEU A 160 5.30 5.18 9.43
N ALA A 161 4.39 4.50 8.75
CA ALA A 161 4.35 3.04 8.71
C ALA A 161 5.60 2.44 8.02
N ILE A 162 6.09 3.04 6.92
CA ILE A 162 7.37 2.67 6.30
C ILE A 162 8.48 2.75 7.34
N ALA A 163 8.59 3.89 8.03
CA ALA A 163 9.62 4.14 9.02
C ALA A 163 9.56 3.11 10.17
N ALA A 164 8.37 2.81 10.68
CA ALA A 164 8.19 1.79 11.71
C ALA A 164 8.68 0.41 11.25
N TYR A 165 8.29 -0.03 10.05
CA TYR A 165 8.75 -1.30 9.48
C TYR A 165 10.25 -1.30 9.15
N ALA A 166 10.79 -0.19 8.68
CA ALA A 166 12.22 -0.03 8.40
C ALA A 166 13.07 -0.13 9.69
N VAL A 167 12.64 0.54 10.77
CA VAL A 167 13.28 0.46 12.09
C VAL A 167 13.17 -0.96 12.64
N LEU A 168 11.98 -1.56 12.58
CA LEU A 168 11.74 -2.92 13.04
C LEU A 168 12.64 -3.91 12.29
N GLY A 169 12.75 -3.76 10.97
CA GLY A 169 13.62 -4.57 10.14
C GLY A 169 15.10 -4.40 10.50
N ALA A 170 15.55 -3.16 10.71
CA ALA A 170 16.93 -2.89 11.13
C ALA A 170 17.25 -3.50 12.50
N ARG A 171 16.32 -3.42 13.47
CA ARG A 171 16.50 -3.98 14.83
C ARG A 171 16.45 -5.50 14.84
N LEU A 172 15.52 -6.09 14.09
CA LEU A 172 15.38 -7.55 13.97
C LEU A 172 16.33 -8.16 12.95
N ALA A 173 17.20 -7.37 12.30
CA ALA A 173 18.08 -7.82 11.23
C ALA A 173 18.92 -9.04 11.64
N HIS A 174 19.41 -9.08 12.87
CA HIS A 174 20.21 -10.20 13.36
C HIS A 174 19.41 -11.50 13.52
N TRP A 175 18.13 -11.41 13.89
CA TRP A 175 17.23 -12.56 14.05
C TRP A 175 16.61 -12.99 12.71
N LEU A 176 16.16 -12.04 11.89
CA LEU A 176 15.60 -12.26 10.55
C LEU A 176 16.64 -12.63 9.51
N ARG A 177 17.94 -12.54 9.78
CA ARG A 177 18.98 -13.10 8.90
C ARG A 177 18.97 -14.63 8.89
N ARG A 178 18.39 -15.28 9.90
CA ARG A 178 18.26 -16.74 9.95
C ARG A 178 17.13 -17.21 9.02
N PRO A 179 17.38 -18.15 8.08
CA PRO A 179 16.36 -18.65 7.16
C PRO A 179 15.13 -19.24 7.86
N ALA A 180 15.32 -19.88 9.01
CA ALA A 180 14.25 -20.42 9.83
C ALA A 180 13.31 -19.34 10.38
N SER A 181 13.85 -18.22 10.86
CA SER A 181 13.08 -17.09 11.38
C SER A 181 12.31 -16.37 10.27
N GLN A 182 12.90 -16.22 9.07
CA GLN A 182 12.18 -15.67 7.91
C GLN A 182 10.98 -16.54 7.53
N ARG A 183 11.18 -17.87 7.46
CA ARG A 183 10.10 -18.81 7.16
C ARG A 183 9.00 -18.78 8.22
N LEU A 184 9.37 -18.75 9.50
CA LEU A 184 8.40 -18.68 10.61
C LEU A 184 7.59 -17.38 10.54
N PHE A 185 8.26 -16.24 10.30
CA PHE A 185 7.61 -14.94 10.16
C PHE A 185 6.67 -14.89 8.96
N SER A 186 7.11 -15.36 7.78
CA SER A 186 6.26 -15.45 6.59
C SER A 186 5.06 -16.36 6.82
N ARG A 187 5.23 -17.49 7.52
CA ARG A 187 4.12 -18.40 7.86
C ARG A 187 3.15 -17.79 8.86
N ALA A 188 3.64 -17.04 9.85
CA ALA A 188 2.79 -16.34 10.82
C ALA A 188 1.96 -15.24 10.13
N CYS A 189 2.57 -14.43 9.25
CA CYS A 189 1.85 -13.43 8.46
C CYS A 189 0.83 -14.08 7.52
N ALA A 190 1.19 -15.18 6.84
CA ALA A 190 0.27 -15.92 5.98
C ALA A 190 -0.91 -16.51 6.78
N GLY A 191 -0.65 -17.03 7.98
CA GLY A 191 -1.68 -17.54 8.89
C GLY A 191 -2.63 -16.43 9.37
N LEU A 192 -2.11 -15.27 9.75
CA LEU A 192 -2.92 -14.11 10.14
C LEU A 192 -3.80 -13.60 8.99
N LEU A 193 -3.23 -13.49 7.78
CA LEU A 193 -3.98 -13.07 6.59
C LEU A 193 -5.03 -14.12 6.19
N GLY A 194 -4.69 -15.40 6.23
CA GLY A 194 -5.61 -16.50 5.98
C GLY A 194 -6.75 -16.54 7.00
N TRP A 195 -6.45 -16.31 8.27
CA TRP A 195 -7.46 -16.17 9.34
C TRP A 195 -8.38 -14.97 9.11
N ALA A 196 -7.83 -13.79 8.81
CA ALA A 196 -8.62 -12.60 8.51
C ALA A 196 -9.54 -12.82 7.29
N ALA A 197 -9.04 -13.48 6.23
CA ALA A 197 -9.83 -13.86 5.07
C ALA A 197 -10.95 -14.85 5.43
N LEU A 198 -10.66 -15.84 6.27
CA LEU A 198 -11.66 -16.81 6.75
C LEU A 198 -12.74 -16.11 7.59
N VAL A 199 -12.36 -15.23 8.52
CA VAL A 199 -13.30 -14.43 9.33
C VAL A 199 -14.17 -13.55 8.44
N LEU A 200 -13.60 -12.90 7.41
CA LEU A 200 -14.36 -12.13 6.45
C LEU A 200 -15.35 -12.99 5.65
N LEU A 201 -14.95 -14.19 5.20
CA LEU A 201 -15.83 -15.12 4.49
C LEU A 201 -16.94 -15.68 5.37
N LEU A 202 -16.66 -15.91 6.66
CA LEU A 202 -17.62 -16.41 7.63
C LEU A 202 -18.51 -15.30 8.21
N SER A 203 -18.11 -14.02 8.08
CA SER A 203 -18.93 -12.89 8.45
C SER A 203 -20.14 -12.79 7.52
N ARG A 204 -21.28 -13.33 7.96
CA ARG A 204 -22.55 -13.16 7.26
C ARG A 204 -22.97 -11.70 7.38
N ARG A 205 -23.40 -11.10 6.25
CA ARG A 205 -24.06 -9.79 6.26
C ARG A 205 -25.25 -9.87 7.21
N HIS A 206 -25.20 -9.14 8.31
CA HIS A 206 -26.39 -8.85 9.09
C HIS A 206 -27.25 -7.90 8.24
N THR A 207 -28.23 -8.49 7.55
CA THR A 207 -29.43 -7.80 7.06
C THR A 207 -30.43 -7.70 8.20
#